data_AF-A0A537YGT9-F1
#
_entry.id   AF-A0A537YGT9-F1
#
_cell.length_a   1.000
_cell.length_b   1.000
_cell.length_c   1.000
_cell.angle_alpha   90.00
_cell.angle_beta   90.00
_cell.angle_gamma   90.00
#
_symmetry.space_group_name_H-M   'P 1'
#
loop_
_entity.id
_entity.type
_entity.pdbx_description
1 polymer ?
#
loop_
_entity_poly.entity_id
_entity_poly.type
_entity_poly.pdbx_seq_one_letter_code
_entity_poly.pdbx_strand_id
1 'polypeptide(L)' 'MGVILKEEYVCDFCGKTISGGDVLVGRLAVRKQGARGLGREFGLAFHGSCSNKLTAHASPVTRQRRSSKAVSA' A
#
# COMPACT_ATOMS: atom_id res chain seq x y z
N MET A 1 -27.94 20.43 11.41
CA MET A 1 -26.48 20.28 11.27
C MET A 1 -26.16 18.79 11.32
N GLY A 2 -25.98 18.12 10.18
CA GLY A 2 -25.67 16.69 10.15
C GLY A 2 -24.18 16.48 10.34
N VAL A 3 -23.77 15.89 11.46
CA VAL A 3 -22.37 15.54 11.72
C VAL A 3 -22.14 14.15 11.17
N ILE A 4 -21.36 14.01 10.10
CA ILE A 4 -20.94 12.71 9.58
C ILE A 4 -19.87 12.17 10.55
N LEU A 5 -20.33 11.49 11.60
CA LEU A 5 -19.50 10.89 12.63
C LEU A 5 -19.13 9.47 12.21
N LYS A 6 -18.11 9.37 11.35
CA LYS A 6 -17.13 8.27 11.18
C LYS A 6 -16.54 8.41 9.79
N GLU A 7 -15.22 8.50 9.69
CA GLU A 7 -14.52 8.29 8.43
C GLU A 7 -14.80 6.84 8.00
N GLU A 8 -15.83 6.65 7.19
CA GLU A 8 -16.12 5.35 6.60
C GLU A 8 -15.13 5.13 5.47
N TYR A 9 -14.11 4.34 5.75
CA TYR A 9 -13.19 3.88 4.72
C TYR A 9 -13.95 2.98 3.73
N VAL A 10 -13.65 3.11 2.45
CA VAL A 10 -14.12 2.18 1.42
C VAL A 10 -12.96 1.26 1.05
N CYS A 11 -13.23 -0.04 0.97
CA CYS A 11 -12.22 -1.02 0.62
C CYS A 11 -11.91 -0.93 -0.88
N ASP A 12 -10.68 -0.57 -1.24
CA ASP A 12 -10.24 -0.44 -2.64
C ASP A 12 -10.22 -1.77 -3.41
N PHE A 13 -10.32 -2.91 -2.72
CA PHE A 13 -10.36 -4.23 -3.34
C PHE A 13 -11.78 -4.67 -3.73
N CYS A 14 -12.76 -4.50 -2.84
CA CYS A 14 -14.13 -5.02 -3.06
C CYS A 14 -15.20 -3.94 -3.20
N GLY A 15 -14.85 -2.66 -3.01
CA GLY A 15 -15.74 -1.52 -3.12
C GLY A 15 -16.75 -1.36 -1.99
N LYS A 16 -16.71 -2.22 -0.96
CA LYS A 16 -17.61 -2.17 0.20
C LYS A 16 -17.03 -1.26 1.28
N THR A 17 -17.92 -0.64 2.06
CA THR A 17 -17.53 0.12 3.25
C THR A 17 -16.83 -0.79 4.29
N ILE A 18 -15.89 -0.20 5.00
CA ILE A 18 -15.14 -0.83 6.08
C ILE A 18 -15.73 -0.30 7.37
N SER A 19 -16.59 -1.12 7.97
CA SER A 19 -17.23 -0.83 9.24
C SER A 19 -16.43 -1.51 10.35
N GLY A 20 -15.87 -0.74 11.28
CA GLY A 20 -15.09 -1.26 12.42
C GLY A 20 -13.62 -0.86 12.38
N GLY A 21 -12.94 -0.96 13.54
CA GLY A 21 -11.59 -0.45 13.76
C GLY A 21 -10.46 -1.17 13.00
N ASP A 22 -10.77 -2.27 12.30
CA ASP A 22 -9.78 -3.09 11.58
C ASP A 22 -9.66 -2.68 10.11
N VAL A 23 -9.26 -1.43 9.87
CA VAL A 23 -8.90 -0.94 8.54
C VAL A 23 -7.39 -1.01 8.32
N LEU A 24 -6.97 -1.64 7.22
CA LEU A 24 -5.57 -1.58 6.80
C LEU A 24 -5.39 -0.42 5.83
N VAL A 25 -4.69 0.63 6.28
CA VAL A 25 -4.34 1.77 5.45
C VAL A 25 -2.88 1.67 5.01
N GLY A 26 -2.67 1.60 3.70
CA GLY A 26 -1.34 1.52 3.08
C GLY A 26 -1.08 2.70 2.15
N ARG A 27 0.20 3.03 1.93
CA ARG A 27 0.62 3.97 0.88
C ARG A 27 1.39 3.21 -0.19
N LEU A 28 0.88 3.21 -1.42
CA LEU A 28 1.55 2.64 -2.57
C LEU A 28 2.28 3.74 -3.33
N ALA A 29 3.61 3.74 -3.24
CA ALA A 29 4.45 4.61 -4.03
C ALA A 29 4.80 3.94 -5.36
N VAL A 30 4.13 4.32 -6.44
CA VAL A 30 4.44 3.86 -7.79
C VAL A 30 5.54 4.74 -8.35
N ARG A 31 6.70 4.14 -8.63
CA ARG A 31 7.82 4.81 -9.27
C ARG A 31 8.12 4.14 -10.60
N LYS A 32 8.18 4.92 -11.68
CA LYS A 32 8.74 4.42 -12.95
C LYS A 32 10.22 4.16 -12.74
N GLN A 33 10.67 2.95 -13.07
CA GLN A 33 12.08 2.58 -12.95
C GLN A 33 12.96 3.60 -13.70
N GLY A 34 13.95 4.16 -13.01
CA GLY A 34 14.88 5.15 -13.57
C GLY A 34 14.40 6.60 -13.57
N ALA A 35 13.12 6.89 -13.33
CA ALA A 35 12.62 8.27 -13.27
C ALA A 35 12.68 8.81 -11.83
N ARG A 36 13.74 9.55 -11.50
CA ARG A 36 13.83 10.27 -10.21
C ARG A 36 12.79 11.40 -10.20
N GLY A 37 11.98 11.49 -9.14
CA GLY A 37 11.03 12.58 -8.91
C GLY A 37 9.61 12.39 -9.48
N LEU A 38 9.37 11.44 -10.40
CA LEU A 38 8.03 11.13 -10.94
C LEU A 38 7.31 10.03 -10.16
N GLY A 39 7.40 10.05 -8.83
CA GLY A 39 6.64 9.11 -7.99
C GLY A 39 5.19 9.56 -7.86
N ARG A 40 4.24 8.64 -8.01
CA ARG A 40 2.85 8.86 -7.59
C ARG A 40 2.60 8.06 -6.32
N GLU A 41 2.03 8.70 -5.31
CA GLU A 41 1.61 8.04 -4.08
C GLU A 41 0.09 7.86 -4.11
N PHE A 42 -0.36 6.65 -3.81
CA PHE A 42 -1.77 6.31 -3.66
C PHE A 42 -2.01 5.84 -2.23
N GLY A 43 -2.93 6.49 -1.53
CA GLY A 43 -3.48 5.96 -0.28
C GLY A 43 -4.47 4.86 -0.61
N LEU A 44 -4.36 3.73 0.07
CA LEU A 44 -5.22 2.57 -0.11
C LEU A 44 -5.78 2.13 1.24
N ALA A 45 -7.03 1.71 1.27
CA ALA A 45 -7.70 1.14 2.44
C ALA A 45 -8.30 -0.23 2.11
N PHE A 46 -8.10 -1.21 2.99
CA PHE A 46 -8.58 -2.58 2.78
C PHE A 46 -9.16 -3.20 4.06
N HIS A 47 -10.14 -4.09 3.89
CA HIS A 47 -10.42 -5.11 4.91
C HIS A 47 -9.20 -6.04 5.05
N GLY A 48 -8.92 -6.51 6.27
CA GLY A 48 -7.82 -7.47 6.50
C GLY A 48 -7.89 -8.72 5.60
N SER A 49 -9.08 -9.28 5.42
CA SER A 49 -9.30 -10.44 4.55
C SER A 49 -9.10 -10.13 3.06
N CYS A 50 -9.39 -8.90 2.61
CA CYS A 50 -9.18 -8.46 1.24
C CYS A 50 -7.70 -8.25 0.95
N SER A 51 -6.94 -7.70 1.91
CA SER A 51 -5.48 -7.57 1.79
C SER A 51 -4.80 -8.92 1.60
N ASN A 52 -5.18 -9.94 2.39
CA ASN A 52 -4.62 -11.30 2.25
C ASN A 52 -4.90 -11.91 0.88
N LYS A 53 -6.10 -11.71 0.33
CA LYS A 53 -6.43 -12.19 -1.03
C LYS A 53 -5.61 -11.47 -2.10
N LEU A 54 -5.38 -10.17 -1.93
CA LEU A 54 -4.57 -9.36 -2.85
C LEU A 54 -3.11 -9.83 -2.88
N THR A 55 -2.56 -10.20 -1.72
CA THR A 55 -1.14 -10.59 -1.60
C THR A 55 -0.88 -12.09 -1.75
N ALA A 56 -1.92 -12.93 -1.82
CA ALA A 56 -1.81 -14.38 -1.88
C ALA A 56 -0.90 -14.91 -3.00
N HIS A 57 -0.84 -14.20 -4.13
CA HIS A 57 -0.01 -14.58 -5.29
C HIS A 57 1.10 -13.56 -5.59
N ALA A 58 1.27 -12.55 -4.73
CA ALA A 58 2.28 -11.53 -4.95
C ALA A 58 3.66 -12.07 -4.57
N SER A 59 4.63 -11.97 -5.48
CA SER A 59 6.02 -12.23 -5.14
C SER A 59 6.49 -11.22 -4.10
N PRO A 60 7.10 -11.66 -2.98
CA PRO A 60 7.59 -10.75 -1.96
C PRO A 60 8.64 -9.81 -2.58
N VAL A 61 8.52 -8.52 -2.30
CA VAL A 61 9.53 -7.54 -2.68
C VAL A 61 10.74 -7.73 -1.76
N THR A 62 11.61 -8.69 -2.09
CA THR A 62 12.92 -8.80 -1.44
C THR A 62 13.76 -7.64 -1.93
N ARG A 63 13.98 -6.64 -1.06
CA ARG A 63 14.93 -5.55 -1.34
C ARG A 63 16.32 -6.17 -1.48
N GLN A 64 16.74 -6.45 -2.70
CA GLN A 64 18.13 -6.78 -2.99
C GLN A 64 18.95 -5.52 -2.67
N ARG A 65 19.48 -5.44 -1.45
CA ARG A 65 20.59 -4.54 -1.14
C ARG A 65 21.69 -4.97 -2.09
N ARG A 66 21.93 -4.19 -3.14
CA ARG A 66 23.18 -4.26 -3.88
C ARG A 66 24.27 -4.09 -2.84
N SER A 67 24.93 -5.19 -2.47
CA SER A 67 26.18 -5.15 -1.72
C SER A 67 27.12 -4.33 -2.58
N SER A 68 27.31 -3.08 -2.21
CA SER A 68 28.38 -2.26 -2.74
C SER A 68 29.67 -2.97 -2.34
N LYS A 69 30.21 -3.77 -3.26
CA LYS A 69 31.56 -4.29 -3.17
C LYS A 69 32.45 -3.10 -2.83
N ALA A 70 33.01 -3.12 -1.62
CA ALA A 70 33.92 -2.11 -1.14
C ALA A 70 34.99 -1.90 -2.22
N VAL A 71 35.11 -0.66 -2.69
CA VAL A 71 36.28 -0.23 -3.44
C VAL A 71 37.42 -0.28 -2.44
N SER A 72 38.19 -1.36 -2.48
CA SER A 72 39.45 -1.47 -1.76
C SER A 72 40.46 -0.48 -2.35
N ALA A 73 41.18 0.14 -1.43
CA ALA A 73 42.28 1.11 -1.53
C ALA A 73 43.14 1.05 -2.80
#